data_AF-A0A957ECU9-F1
#
_entry.id   AF-A0A957ECU9-F1
#
_cell.length_a   1.000
_cell.length_b   1.000
_cell.length_c   1.000
_cell.angle_alpha   90.00
_cell.angle_beta   90.00
_cell.angle_gamma   90.00
#
_symmetry.space_group_name_H-M   'P 1'
#
loop_
_entity.id
_entity.type
_entity.pdbx_description
1 polymer ?
#
loop_
_entity_poly.entity_id
_entity_poly.type
_entity_poly.pdbx_seq_one_letter_code
_entity_poly.pdbx_strand_id
1 'polypeptide(L)'
;MKAHTGCDAVMIGRAAIGNPWIFARQRREELAIGDIIKAVRLHAREMVAYYGEAPGLRQFRKHLKRYFEDIPGLELDSLLGTESLVEFEEGLEVVETAVTADIRIKNLQESPSLLSN
;
A
#
# COMPACT_ATOMS: atom_id res chain seq x y z
N MET A 1 -12.44 24.07 -2.34
CA MET A 1 -11.36 24.70 -1.57
C MET A 1 -10.88 26.02 -2.17
N LYS A 2 -10.39 26.04 -3.42
CA LYS A 2 -10.00 27.29 -4.12
C LYS A 2 -11.06 28.40 -4.06
N ALA A 3 -12.33 28.06 -4.33
CA ALA A 3 -13.44 29.02 -4.27
C ALA A 3 -13.68 29.61 -2.86
N HIS A 4 -13.23 28.95 -1.80
CA HIS A 4 -13.43 29.40 -0.43
C HIS A 4 -12.19 30.11 0.14
N THR A 5 -10.98 29.71 -0.22
CA THR A 5 -9.73 30.26 0.36
C THR A 5 -8.93 31.14 -0.59
N GLY A 6 -9.17 31.09 -1.90
CA GLY A 6 -8.37 31.81 -2.90
C GLY A 6 -6.92 31.34 -3.05
N CYS A 7 -6.50 30.29 -2.33
CA CYS A 7 -5.11 29.79 -2.41
C CYS A 7 -4.79 29.15 -3.77
N ASP A 8 -3.60 29.41 -4.28
CA ASP A 8 -3.09 28.84 -5.54
C ASP A 8 -2.59 27.39 -5.39
N ALA A 9 -2.20 27.00 -4.17
CA ALA A 9 -1.73 25.67 -3.85
C ALA A 9 -2.28 25.18 -2.50
N VAL A 10 -2.23 23.86 -2.30
CA VAL A 10 -2.63 23.20 -1.06
C VAL A 10 -1.57 22.18 -0.65
N MET A 11 -1.42 21.96 0.65
CA MET A 11 -0.61 20.88 1.20
C MET A 11 -1.51 19.68 1.51
N ILE A 12 -1.08 18.48 1.10
CA ILE A 12 -1.75 17.22 1.42
C ILE A 12 -0.85 16.46 2.40
N GLY A 13 -1.28 16.33 3.65
CA GLY A 13 -0.56 15.59 4.70
C GLY A 13 -1.06 14.15 4.83
N ARG A 14 -1.89 13.91 5.86
CA ARG A 14 -2.37 12.57 6.26
C ARG A 14 -2.97 11.74 5.11
N ALA A 15 -3.67 12.36 4.16
CA ALA A 15 -4.30 11.67 3.05
C ALA A 15 -3.30 11.06 2.04
N ALA A 16 -2.03 11.46 2.07
CA ALA A 16 -0.98 10.88 1.23
C ALA A 16 -0.31 9.64 1.86
N ILE A 17 -0.50 9.41 3.17
CA ILE A 17 0.10 8.25 3.84
C ILE A 17 -0.56 6.97 3.30
N GLY A 18 0.25 6.06 2.75
CA GLY A 18 -0.23 4.84 2.09
C GLY A 18 -1.03 5.08 0.80
N ASN A 19 -1.09 6.33 0.32
CA ASN A 19 -1.82 6.72 -0.88
C ASN A 19 -1.01 7.75 -1.71
N PRO A 20 0.18 7.38 -2.22
CA PRO A 20 1.01 8.28 -3.04
C PRO A 20 0.31 8.72 -4.34
N TRP A 21 -0.64 7.94 -4.85
CA TRP A 21 -1.35 8.21 -6.11
C TRP A 21 -2.23 9.47 -6.08
N ILE A 22 -2.53 10.01 -4.89
CA ILE A 22 -3.28 11.26 -4.74
C ILE A 22 -2.64 12.43 -5.51
N PHE A 23 -1.32 12.44 -5.64
CA PHE A 23 -0.58 13.46 -6.38
C PHE A 23 -0.69 13.29 -7.90
N ALA A 24 -0.89 12.06 -8.38
CA ALA A 24 -1.19 11.76 -9.78
C ALA A 24 -2.67 11.99 -10.14
N ARG A 25 -3.49 12.42 -9.16
CA ARG A 25 -4.96 12.55 -9.28
C ARG A 25 -5.65 11.24 -9.65
N GLN A 26 -5.01 10.12 -9.36
CA GLN A 26 -5.59 8.80 -9.58
C GLN A 26 -6.37 8.40 -8.34
N ARG A 27 -7.62 7.96 -8.55
CA ARG A 27 -8.46 7.51 -7.43
C ARG A 27 -7.98 6.14 -6.97
N ARG A 28 -7.84 5.99 -5.66
CA ARG A 28 -7.34 4.75 -5.05
C ARG A 28 -8.22 3.55 -5.39
N GLU A 29 -9.54 3.73 -5.39
CA GLU A 29 -10.53 2.69 -5.76
C GLU A 29 -10.39 2.17 -7.21
N GLU A 30 -9.73 2.93 -8.09
CA GLU A 30 -9.49 2.54 -9.50
C GLU A 30 -8.19 1.76 -9.69
N LEU A 31 -7.31 1.73 -8.68
CA LEU A 31 -6.06 0.98 -8.72
C LEU A 31 -6.33 -0.52 -8.68
N ALA A 32 -5.52 -1.27 -9.43
CA ALA A 32 -5.45 -2.71 -9.28
C ALA A 32 -4.68 -3.06 -8.00
N ILE A 33 -5.03 -4.17 -7.34
CA ILE A 33 -4.33 -4.62 -6.12
C ILE A 33 -2.84 -4.82 -6.40
N GLY A 34 -2.48 -5.34 -7.58
CA GLY A 34 -1.10 -5.49 -8.00
C GLY A 34 -0.31 -4.18 -8.05
N ASP A 35 -0.96 -3.05 -8.34
CA ASP A 35 -0.29 -1.73 -8.32
C ASP A 35 0.03 -1.29 -6.88
N ILE A 36 -0.83 -1.64 -5.93
CA ILE A 36 -0.58 -1.42 -4.49
C ILE A 36 0.62 -2.25 -4.05
N ILE A 37 0.65 -3.54 -4.40
CA ILE A 37 1.73 -4.47 -4.02
C ILE A 37 3.07 -4.01 -4.62
N LYS A 38 3.09 -3.58 -5.89
CA LYS A 38 4.30 -3.01 -6.52
C LYS A 38 4.80 -1.78 -5.78
N ALA A 39 3.91 -0.88 -5.37
CA ALA A 39 4.28 0.31 -4.60
C ALA A 39 4.80 -0.04 -3.20
N VAL A 40 4.19 -1.02 -2.52
CA VAL A 40 4.64 -1.55 -1.22
C VAL A 40 6.05 -2.13 -1.34
N ARG A 41 6.29 -2.97 -2.35
CA ARG A 41 7.60 -3.59 -2.62
C ARG A 41 8.67 -2.54 -2.85
N LEU A 42 8.39 -1.56 -3.72
CA LEU A 42 9.32 -0.45 -3.98
C LEU A 42 9.60 0.34 -2.70
N HIS A 43 8.58 0.74 -1.95
CA HIS A 43 8.75 1.55 -0.75
C HIS A 43 9.53 0.79 0.34
N ALA A 44 9.30 -0.52 0.52
CA ALA A 44 10.09 -1.33 1.44
C ALA A 44 11.58 -1.37 1.03
N ARG A 45 11.88 -1.58 -0.25
CA ARG A 45 13.26 -1.55 -0.79
C ARG A 45 13.95 -0.21 -0.52
N GLU A 46 13.28 0.89 -0.80
CA GLU A 46 13.83 2.24 -0.57
C GLU A 46 14.07 2.53 0.92
N MET A 47 13.15 2.10 1.79
CA MET A 47 13.32 2.23 3.25
C MET A 47 14.53 1.42 3.74
N VAL A 48 14.71 0.21 3.23
CA VAL A 48 15.88 -0.64 3.54
C VAL A 48 17.16 -0.02 3.00
N ALA A 49 17.16 0.47 1.75
CA ALA A 49 18.32 1.10 1.15
C ALA A 49 18.78 2.34 1.94
N TYR A 50 17.83 3.11 2.49
CA TYR A 50 18.13 4.34 3.22
C TYR A 50 18.48 4.11 4.70
N TYR A 51 17.74 3.24 5.41
CA TYR A 51 17.87 3.06 6.86
C TYR A 51 18.60 1.77 7.28
N GLY A 52 18.94 0.90 6.33
CA GLY A 52 19.35 -0.49 6.58
C GLY A 52 18.14 -1.41 6.80
N GLU A 53 18.36 -2.73 6.74
CA GLU A 53 17.28 -3.73 6.74
C GLU A 53 16.31 -3.61 7.94
N ALA A 54 16.74 -4.04 9.13
CA ALA A 54 15.85 -4.06 10.28
C ALA A 54 15.29 -2.66 10.66
N PRO A 55 16.08 -1.56 10.70
CA PRO A 55 15.54 -0.24 10.98
C PRO A 55 14.59 0.28 9.89
N GLY A 56 14.86 0.00 8.61
CA GLY A 56 14.01 0.39 7.48
C GLY A 56 12.67 -0.31 7.53
N LEU A 57 12.67 -1.64 7.71
CA LEU A 57 11.45 -2.42 7.83
C LEU A 57 10.63 -2.04 9.06
N ARG A 58 11.27 -1.85 10.23
CA ARG A 58 10.56 -1.38 11.44
C ARG A 58 9.83 -0.06 11.22
N GLN A 59 10.46 0.89 10.53
CA GLN A 59 9.81 2.16 10.20
C GLN A 59 8.72 2.01 9.13
N PHE A 60 8.90 1.10 8.18
CA PHE A 60 7.96 0.84 7.09
C PHE A 60 6.63 0.23 7.55
N ARG A 61 6.62 -0.55 8.66
CA ARG A 61 5.41 -1.22 9.22
C ARG A 61 4.20 -0.30 9.37
N LYS A 62 4.41 0.98 9.72
CA LYS A 62 3.32 1.97 9.85
C LYS A 62 2.67 2.34 8.50
N HIS A 63 3.42 2.24 7.41
CA HIS A 63 2.93 2.49 6.06
C HIS A 63 2.23 1.25 5.49
N LEU A 64 2.76 0.06 5.77
CA LEU A 64 2.22 -1.22 5.27
C LEU A 64 0.71 -1.34 5.54
N LYS A 65 0.29 -1.19 6.80
CA LYS A 65 -1.14 -1.28 7.17
C LYS A 65 -2.02 -0.29 6.39
N ARG A 66 -1.51 0.92 6.15
CA ARG A 66 -2.23 1.96 5.43
C ARG A 66 -2.37 1.65 3.94
N TYR A 67 -1.42 0.93 3.34
CA TYR A 67 -1.52 0.51 1.94
C TYR A 67 -2.64 -0.50 1.68
N PHE A 68 -3.03 -1.30 2.68
CA PHE A 68 -4.00 -2.38 2.51
C PHE A 68 -5.33 -2.15 3.26
N GLU A 69 -5.54 -0.97 3.84
CA GLU A 69 -6.70 -0.71 4.71
C GLU A 69 -8.07 -0.91 4.04
N ASP A 70 -8.14 -0.73 2.72
CA ASP A 70 -9.37 -0.87 1.92
C ASP A 70 -9.48 -2.24 1.24
N ILE A 71 -8.54 -3.15 1.52
CA ILE A 71 -8.48 -4.49 0.94
C ILE A 71 -8.68 -5.48 2.10
N PRO A 72 -9.94 -5.84 2.42
CA PRO A 72 -10.23 -6.73 3.55
C PRO A 72 -9.66 -8.13 3.32
N GLY A 73 -9.52 -8.92 4.38
CA GLY A 73 -9.17 -10.35 4.27
C GLY A 73 -7.71 -10.68 3.94
N LEU A 74 -6.84 -9.67 3.87
CA LEU A 74 -5.41 -9.89 3.71
C LEU A 74 -4.72 -10.14 5.06
N GLU A 75 -4.03 -11.28 5.15
CA GLU A 75 -3.18 -11.61 6.29
C GLU A 75 -1.81 -10.93 6.13
N LEU A 76 -1.57 -9.88 6.92
CA LEU A 76 -0.33 -9.08 6.86
C LEU A 76 0.62 -9.34 8.03
N ASP A 77 0.20 -10.13 9.02
CA ASP A 77 0.96 -10.30 10.27
C ASP A 77 2.35 -10.91 10.04
N SER A 78 2.49 -11.79 9.04
CA SER A 78 3.77 -12.34 8.62
C SER A 78 4.76 -11.27 8.17
N LEU A 79 4.28 -10.18 7.55
CA LEU A 79 5.10 -9.06 7.07
C LEU A 79 5.53 -8.10 8.18
N LEU A 80 4.72 -7.98 9.23
CA LEU A 80 4.95 -7.00 10.31
C LEU A 80 6.11 -7.41 11.23
N GLY A 81 6.50 -8.68 11.20
CA GLY A 81 7.57 -9.22 12.04
C GLY A 81 8.95 -9.24 11.38
N THR A 82 9.04 -9.09 10.06
CA THR A 82 10.29 -9.33 9.32
C THR A 82 11.39 -8.33 9.67
N GLU A 83 12.63 -8.80 9.64
CA GLU A 83 13.83 -7.97 9.88
C GLU A 83 14.81 -7.97 8.71
N SER A 84 14.65 -8.88 7.73
CA SER A 84 15.38 -8.84 6.46
C SER A 84 14.47 -8.52 5.27
N LEU A 85 15.03 -7.92 4.23
CA LEU A 85 14.25 -7.60 3.03
C LEU A 85 13.79 -8.87 2.30
N VAL A 86 14.61 -9.92 2.31
CA VAL A 86 14.29 -11.21 1.69
C VAL A 86 13.03 -11.82 2.30
N GLU A 87 12.97 -11.94 3.63
CA GLU A 87 11.79 -12.44 4.35
C GLU A 87 10.53 -11.61 4.04
N PHE A 88 10.70 -10.28 3.97
CA PHE A 88 9.59 -9.38 3.63
C PHE A 88 9.07 -9.62 2.21
N GLU A 89 9.96 -9.80 1.23
CA GLU A 89 9.58 -10.05 -0.16
C GLU A 89 8.91 -11.41 -0.34
N GLU A 90 9.43 -12.46 0.30
CA GLU A 90 8.81 -13.80 0.32
C GLU A 90 7.40 -13.75 0.92
N GLY A 91 7.23 -13.07 2.06
CA GLY A 91 5.90 -12.89 2.64
C GLY A 91 4.96 -12.07 1.74
N LEU A 92 5.50 -11.09 1.01
CA LEU A 92 4.69 -10.24 0.13
C LEU A 92 4.26 -11.01 -1.13
N GLU A 93 5.07 -11.94 -1.60
CA GLU A 93 4.70 -12.87 -2.68
C GLU A 93 3.53 -13.77 -2.26
N VAL A 94 3.51 -14.27 -1.02
CA VAL A 94 2.35 -15.02 -0.49
C VAL A 94 1.08 -14.18 -0.55
N VAL A 95 1.14 -12.92 -0.10
CA VAL A 95 0.02 -11.97 -0.19
C VAL A 95 -0.40 -11.73 -1.65
N GLU A 96 0.57 -11.58 -2.56
CA GLU A 96 0.30 -11.37 -3.99
C GLU A 96 -0.37 -12.58 -4.64
N THR A 97 -0.01 -13.81 -4.24
CA THR A 97 -0.66 -15.03 -4.74
C THR A 97 -2.05 -15.25 -4.16
N ALA A 98 -2.34 -14.72 -2.96
CA ALA A 98 -3.64 -14.80 -2.32
C ALA A 98 -4.69 -13.85 -2.96
N VAL A 99 -4.28 -13.00 -3.91
CA VAL A 99 -5.16 -12.04 -4.58
C VAL A 99 -5.06 -12.15 -6.10
N THR A 100 -6.16 -11.85 -6.79
CA THR A 100 -6.10 -11.63 -8.24
C THR A 100 -5.60 -10.21 -8.50
N ALA A 101 -4.35 -10.08 -8.95
CA ALA A 101 -3.64 -8.80 -9.06
C ALA A 101 -4.36 -7.73 -9.91
N ASP A 102 -5.10 -8.12 -10.95
CA ASP A 102 -5.81 -7.20 -11.86
C ASP A 102 -7.15 -6.68 -11.31
N ILE A 103 -7.62 -7.21 -10.17
CA ILE A 103 -8.84 -6.73 -9.54
C ILE A 103 -8.62 -5.30 -9.04
N ARG A 104 -9.54 -4.41 -9.42
CA ARG A 104 -9.58 -3.04 -8.90
C ARG A 104 -10.20 -3.00 -7.51
N ILE A 105 -9.70 -2.14 -6.64
CA ILE A 105 -10.18 -2.01 -5.25
C ILE A 105 -11.70 -1.78 -5.18
N LYS A 106 -12.28 -0.94 -6.05
CA LYS A 106 -13.74 -0.71 -6.08
C LYS A 106 -14.55 -2.00 -6.28
N ASN A 107 -14.03 -2.97 -7.03
CA ASN A 107 -14.73 -4.22 -7.29
C ASN A 107 -14.75 -5.12 -6.05
N LEU A 108 -13.71 -5.07 -5.19
CA LEU A 108 -13.69 -5.78 -3.91
C LEU A 108 -14.72 -5.21 -2.92
N GLN A 109 -14.89 -3.90 -2.92
CA GLN A 109 -15.86 -3.23 -2.03
C GLN A 109 -17.30 -3.62 -2.38
N GLU A 110 -17.58 -3.89 -3.65
CA GLU A 110 -18.88 -4.35 -4.13
C GLU A 110 -19.08 -5.88 -3.96
N SER A 111 -18.00 -6.66 -3.91
CA SER A 111 -18.05 -8.12 -3.76
C SER A 111 -16.79 -8.67 -3.07
N PRO A 112 -16.77 -8.77 -1.73
CA PRO A 112 -15.61 -9.23 -0.97
C PRO A 112 -15.15 -10.67 -1.28
N SER A 113 -16.02 -11.50 -1.86
CA SER A 113 -15.73 -12.87 -2.27
C SER A 113 -14.81 -12.99 -3.49
N LEU A 114 -14.33 -11.86 -4.04
CA LEU A 114 -13.46 -11.82 -5.21
C LEU A 114 -11.97 -11.96 -4.87
N LEU A 115 -11.61 -11.98 -3.59
CA LEU A 115 -10.30 -12.46 -3.17
C LEU A 115 -10.25 -13.96 -3.48
N SER A 116 -9.17 -14.42 -4.12
CA SER A 116 -9.03 -15.81 -4.52
C SER A 116 -9.12 -16.74 -3.32
N ASN A 117 -9.79 -17.89 -3.51
CA ASN A 117 -9.73 -19.04 -2.61
C ASN A 117 -8.31 -19.63 -2.58
#